data_AF-A0A4Z0NFS2-F1
#
_entry.id   AF-A0A4Z0NFS2-F1
#
_cell.length_a   1.000
_cell.length_b   1.000
_cell.length_c   1.000
_cell.angle_alpha   90.00
_cell.angle_beta   90.00
_cell.angle_gamma   90.00
#
_symmetry.space_group_name_H-M   'P 1'
#
loop_
_entity.id
_entity.type
_entity.pdbx_description
1 polymer ?
#
loop_
_entity_poly.entity_id
_entity_poly.type
_entity_poly.pdbx_seq_one_letter_code
_entity_poly.pdbx_strand_id
1 'polypeptide(L)'
;MATPRKRTTSKPGTGSVEDLRSRAAALREEANRLVAAAERRARTSPVDGDSEPLWGNGKVHHDVNGKLTSPESGINAARAEHLRLDRDMGRHETFGDASPIMGDFVAPLSRPTCNATGLLDPVFGLIEAHRAAYSAWEPVAALWNEADIGSREFASARAAAEQFGRLEQEAFLALLTTRPTTAAGLWALTAYLPEVMRKVSPDPETQAQAALDALREGAVQLGLARAVTAADPSPDAVLIQACDGAVRIFDMLNGPLSSLPEDAFNACMAQTEKLIEIAIVTPATTREGLVGKARVLKNEWPCNDRHGKLDNGDLLICSLVWDLAGKEARP
;
A
#
# COMPACT_ATOMS: atom_id res chain seq x y z
N MET A 1 30.61 -27.74 43.32
CA MET A 1 29.15 -27.61 43.05
C MET A 1 28.89 -26.18 42.58
N ALA A 2 28.65 -26.00 41.28
CA ALA A 2 28.37 -24.70 40.68
C ALA A 2 26.86 -24.53 40.50
N THR A 3 26.28 -23.49 41.08
CA THR A 3 24.86 -23.14 40.94
C THR A 3 24.58 -22.59 39.54
N PRO A 4 23.50 -23.03 38.86
CA PRO A 4 23.19 -22.58 37.51
C PRO A 4 22.61 -21.16 37.53
N ARG A 5 23.24 -20.26 36.77
CA ARG A 5 22.70 -18.91 36.49
C ARG A 5 21.51 -19.04 35.54
N LYS A 6 20.30 -18.74 36.04
CA LYS A 6 19.10 -18.58 35.22
C LYS A 6 19.27 -17.36 34.30
N ARG A 7 19.41 -17.58 32.99
CA ARG A 7 19.24 -16.53 31.97
C ARG A 7 17.75 -16.23 31.86
N THR A 8 17.33 -15.05 32.32
CA THR A 8 16.02 -14.48 32.01
C THR A 8 16.11 -13.87 30.61
N THR A 9 15.43 -14.48 29.64
CA THR A 9 15.18 -13.85 28.34
C THR A 9 14.11 -12.77 28.53
N SER A 10 14.51 -11.50 28.52
CA SER A 10 13.56 -10.39 28.50
C SER A 10 12.82 -10.42 27.17
N LYS A 11 11.49 -10.54 27.21
CA LYS A 11 10.63 -10.30 26.04
C LYS A 11 10.94 -8.90 25.49
N PRO A 12 11.04 -8.71 24.16
CA PRO A 12 11.11 -7.37 23.60
C PRO A 12 9.87 -6.61 24.06
N GLY A 13 10.08 -5.58 24.87
CA GLY A 13 9.01 -4.72 25.35
C GLY A 13 8.43 -3.98 24.17
N THR A 14 7.12 -4.12 23.95
CA THR A 14 6.34 -3.14 23.21
C THR A 14 6.57 -1.79 23.90
N GLY A 15 7.47 -0.97 23.34
CA GLY A 15 7.75 0.36 23.87
C GLY A 15 6.45 1.14 23.96
N SER A 16 6.31 1.97 25.00
CA SER A 16 5.15 2.84 25.11
C SER A 16 5.06 3.72 23.85
N VAL A 17 3.86 4.09 23.42
CA VAL A 17 3.67 5.08 22.33
C VAL A 17 4.44 6.37 22.63
N GLU A 18 4.56 6.73 23.90
CA GLU A 18 5.34 7.88 24.35
C GLU A 18 6.86 7.70 24.18
N ASP A 19 7.36 6.47 24.35
CA ASP A 19 8.76 6.13 24.08
C ASP A 19 9.07 6.22 22.58
N LEU A 20 8.15 5.74 21.74
CA LEU A 20 8.26 5.83 20.28
C LEU A 20 8.25 7.28 19.80
N ARG A 21 7.33 8.11 20.32
CA ARG A 21 7.30 9.56 20.03
C ARG A 21 8.58 10.26 20.47
N SER A 22 9.04 9.99 21.69
CA SER A 22 10.27 10.59 22.23
C SER A 22 11.49 10.21 21.41
N ARG A 23 11.60 8.92 21.03
CA ARG A 23 12.66 8.43 20.11
C ARG A 23 12.58 9.15 18.76
N ALA A 24 11.40 9.21 18.14
CA ALA A 24 11.21 9.85 16.84
C ALA A 24 11.59 11.35 16.85
N ALA A 25 11.26 12.07 17.93
CA ALA A 25 11.64 13.48 18.08
C ALA A 25 13.16 13.68 18.17
N ALA A 26 13.85 12.89 19.00
CA ALA A 26 15.31 12.94 19.13
C ALA A 26 16.02 12.60 17.81
N LEU A 27 15.49 11.63 17.09
CA LEU A 27 15.99 11.20 15.79
C LEU A 27 15.82 12.29 14.72
N ARG A 28 14.68 12.98 14.71
CA ARG A 28 14.47 14.12 13.81
C ARG A 28 15.49 15.23 14.04
N GLU A 29 15.81 15.52 15.30
CA GLU A 29 16.85 16.50 15.62
C GLU A 29 18.21 16.06 15.10
N GLU A 30 18.58 14.78 15.27
CA GLU A 30 19.83 14.24 14.77
C GLU A 30 19.90 14.22 13.24
N ALA A 31 18.81 13.85 12.55
CA ALA A 31 18.72 13.92 11.09
C ALA A 31 18.96 15.35 10.59
N ASN A 32 18.31 16.34 11.21
CA ASN A 32 18.53 17.76 10.89
C ASN A 32 19.99 18.18 11.10
N ARG A 33 20.65 17.69 12.15
CA ARG A 33 22.08 17.96 12.38
C ARG A 33 22.96 17.36 11.28
N LEU A 34 22.69 16.12 10.87
CA LEU A 34 23.43 15.43 9.81
C LEU A 34 23.27 16.11 8.45
N VAL A 35 22.04 16.49 8.08
CA VAL A 35 21.76 17.26 6.86
C VAL A 35 22.51 18.60 6.88
N ALA A 36 22.42 19.35 7.98
CA ALA A 36 23.14 20.61 8.11
C ALA A 36 24.67 20.44 8.07
N ALA A 37 25.21 19.31 8.56
CA ALA A 37 26.63 19.00 8.46
C ALA A 37 27.05 18.65 7.01
N ALA A 38 26.24 17.87 6.30
CA ALA A 38 26.46 17.55 4.89
C ALA A 38 26.43 18.81 4.02
N GLU A 39 25.43 19.69 4.21
CA GLU A 39 25.35 20.97 3.50
C GLU A 39 26.56 21.88 3.77
N ARG A 40 27.00 21.98 5.02
CA ARG A 40 28.20 22.75 5.36
C ARG A 40 29.42 22.21 4.62
N ARG A 41 29.59 20.88 4.59
CA ARG A 41 30.72 20.24 3.91
C ARG A 41 30.70 20.46 2.40
N ALA A 42 29.51 20.40 1.78
CA ALA A 42 29.32 20.71 0.37
C ALA A 42 29.71 22.16 0.03
N ARG A 43 29.39 23.13 0.91
CA ARG A 43 29.77 24.54 0.72
C ARG A 43 31.26 24.82 0.96
N THR A 44 31.92 24.04 1.82
CA THR A 44 33.34 24.23 2.16
C THR A 44 34.29 23.40 1.31
N SER A 45 33.79 22.49 0.48
CA SER A 45 34.63 21.76 -0.46
C SER A 45 35.12 22.76 -1.51
N PRO A 46 36.42 23.05 -1.59
CA PRO A 46 36.95 23.85 -2.68
C PRO A 46 36.58 23.13 -3.96
N VAL A 47 35.96 23.84 -4.90
CA VAL A 47 35.91 23.40 -6.29
C VAL A 47 37.33 23.56 -6.80
N ASP A 48 38.20 22.60 -6.47
CA ASP A 48 39.54 22.51 -7.06
C ASP A 48 39.33 22.17 -8.54
N GLY A 49 39.35 23.21 -9.36
CA GLY A 49 39.12 23.16 -10.81
C GLY A 49 40.16 22.41 -11.63
N ASP A 50 41.04 21.63 -11.02
CA ASP A 50 42.19 20.98 -11.69
C ASP A 50 42.31 19.49 -11.33
N SER A 51 41.25 18.72 -11.57
CA SER A 51 41.33 17.24 -11.56
C SER A 51 41.48 16.73 -13.00
N GLU A 52 42.72 16.65 -13.50
CA GLU A 52 43.04 15.84 -14.69
C GLU A 52 42.69 14.36 -14.44
N PRO A 53 42.20 13.61 -15.45
CA PRO A 53 41.87 12.21 -15.29
C PRO A 53 43.13 11.34 -15.19
N LEU A 54 43.48 10.92 -13.98
CA LEU A 54 44.48 9.89 -13.69
C LEU A 54 43.99 8.50 -14.11
N TRP A 55 44.03 8.20 -15.41
CA TRP A 55 44.09 6.81 -15.90
C TRP A 55 45.54 6.33 -15.84
N GLY A 56 46.00 6.03 -14.63
CA GLY A 56 47.30 5.41 -14.39
C GLY A 56 47.27 3.92 -14.70
N ASN A 57 48.06 3.50 -15.69
CA ASN A 57 48.32 2.11 -16.08
C ASN A 57 48.73 1.24 -14.88
N GLY A 58 47.85 0.31 -14.48
CA GLY A 58 48.11 -0.70 -13.45
C GLY A 58 49.05 -1.80 -13.94
N LYS A 59 50.19 -1.98 -13.25
CA LYS A 59 51.09 -3.13 -13.37
C LYS A 59 50.41 -4.40 -12.83
N VAL A 60 50.51 -5.49 -13.59
CA VAL A 60 50.07 -6.83 -13.18
C VAL A 60 51.09 -7.43 -12.20
N HIS A 61 50.64 -7.87 -11.02
CA HIS A 61 51.46 -8.67 -10.10
C HIS A 61 51.19 -10.16 -10.33
N HIS A 62 52.25 -10.94 -10.53
CA HIS A 62 52.19 -12.40 -10.59
C HIS A 62 52.29 -13.00 -9.19
N ASP A 63 51.43 -13.99 -8.90
CA ASP A 63 51.61 -14.89 -7.76
C ASP A 63 52.61 -16.01 -8.10
N VAL A 64 53.17 -16.64 -7.07
CA VAL A 64 54.28 -17.61 -7.14
C VAL A 64 53.90 -18.95 -7.80
N ASN A 65 52.64 -19.15 -8.16
CA ASN A 65 52.12 -20.37 -8.77
C ASN A 65 51.61 -20.18 -10.21
N GLY A 66 51.84 -19.02 -10.83
CA GLY A 66 51.60 -18.81 -12.26
C GLY A 66 50.13 -18.92 -12.70
N LYS A 67 49.18 -18.90 -11.75
CA LYS A 67 47.75 -18.94 -12.06
C LYS A 67 47.21 -17.52 -12.13
N LEU A 68 46.86 -17.07 -13.34
CA LEU A 68 46.12 -15.82 -13.58
C LEU A 68 44.72 -15.96 -12.97
N THR A 69 44.57 -15.65 -11.69
CA THR A 69 43.26 -15.24 -11.16
C THR A 69 43.06 -13.80 -11.58
N SER A 70 42.22 -13.56 -12.60
CA SER A 70 41.83 -12.19 -12.95
C SER A 70 41.25 -11.53 -11.69
N PRO A 71 41.72 -10.33 -11.29
CA PRO A 71 41.12 -9.54 -10.21
C PRO A 71 39.60 -9.34 -10.41
N GLU A 72 39.13 -9.45 -11.64
CA GLU A 72 37.73 -9.34 -12.02
C GLU A 72 36.87 -10.46 -11.43
N SER A 73 37.41 -11.65 -11.13
CA SER A 73 36.63 -12.75 -10.54
C SER A 73 36.15 -12.44 -9.12
N GLY A 74 37.03 -11.86 -8.28
CA GLY A 74 36.67 -11.45 -6.93
C GLY A 74 35.81 -10.19 -6.91
N ILE A 75 36.12 -9.23 -7.79
CA ILE A 75 35.35 -8.00 -7.94
C ILE A 75 33.94 -8.29 -8.46
N ASN A 76 33.77 -9.20 -9.43
CA ASN A 76 32.47 -9.57 -9.96
C ASN A 76 31.65 -10.40 -8.96
N ALA A 77 32.28 -11.24 -8.14
CA ALA A 77 31.58 -11.95 -7.06
C ALA A 77 31.12 -10.99 -5.95
N ALA A 78 32.00 -10.08 -5.50
CA ALA A 78 31.63 -9.05 -4.53
C ALA A 78 30.56 -8.09 -5.08
N ARG A 79 30.62 -7.76 -6.38
CA ARG A 79 29.62 -6.95 -7.09
C ARG A 79 28.29 -7.69 -7.24
N ALA A 80 28.31 -8.99 -7.53
CA ALA A 80 27.10 -9.82 -7.62
C ALA A 80 26.43 -10.00 -6.25
N GLU A 81 27.20 -10.17 -5.18
CA GLU A 81 26.67 -10.27 -3.81
C GLU A 81 26.16 -8.92 -3.30
N HIS A 82 26.84 -7.82 -3.64
CA HIS A 82 26.36 -6.46 -3.37
C HIS A 82 25.09 -6.12 -4.16
N LEU A 83 24.99 -6.51 -5.44
CA LEU A 83 23.76 -6.37 -6.25
C LEU A 83 22.62 -7.26 -5.74
N ARG A 84 22.91 -8.40 -5.10
CA ARG A 84 21.91 -9.26 -4.47
C ARG A 84 21.35 -8.63 -3.20
N LEU A 85 22.21 -8.03 -2.37
CA LEU A 85 21.81 -7.29 -1.17
C LEU A 85 21.09 -5.97 -1.51
N ASP A 86 21.49 -5.29 -2.59
CA ASP A 86 20.78 -4.10 -3.12
C ASP A 86 19.41 -4.46 -3.73
N ARG A 87 19.24 -5.68 -4.23
CA ARG A 87 17.95 -6.21 -4.72
C ARG A 87 17.01 -6.58 -3.57
N ASP A 88 17.55 -7.12 -2.48
CA ASP A 88 16.77 -7.47 -1.27
C ASP A 88 16.40 -6.23 -0.42
N MET A 89 17.05 -5.08 -0.61
CA MET A 89 16.72 -3.82 0.11
C MET A 89 16.06 -2.73 -0.75
N GLY A 90 15.63 -3.05 -1.97
CA GLY A 90 14.84 -2.16 -2.81
C GLY A 90 15.58 -0.88 -3.21
N ARG A 91 15.99 -0.78 -4.49
CA ARG A 91 16.11 0.55 -5.10
C ARG A 91 14.75 1.22 -4.99
N HIS A 92 14.63 2.20 -4.10
CA HIS A 92 13.55 3.17 -4.17
C HIS A 92 13.77 3.93 -5.46
N GLU A 93 13.03 3.57 -6.52
CA GLU A 93 12.87 4.45 -7.66
C GLU A 93 12.36 5.78 -7.10
N THR A 94 13.18 6.83 -7.19
CA THR A 94 12.78 8.19 -6.89
C THR A 94 11.67 8.53 -7.88
N PHE A 95 10.41 8.41 -7.45
CA PHE A 95 9.27 8.89 -8.20
C PHE A 95 9.41 10.41 -8.33
N GLY A 96 9.80 10.85 -9.53
CA GLY A 96 9.89 12.27 -9.85
C GLY A 96 8.54 12.96 -9.68
N ASP A 97 8.58 14.09 -8.98
CA ASP A 97 7.56 15.16 -8.92
C ASP A 97 6.11 14.75 -9.21
N ALA A 98 5.45 14.14 -8.22
CA ALA A 98 4.01 14.25 -8.12
C ALA A 98 3.68 15.67 -7.57
N SER A 99 3.31 16.57 -8.48
CA SER A 99 2.75 17.89 -8.18
C SER A 99 1.64 17.86 -7.09
N PRO A 100 1.42 18.98 -6.37
CA PRO A 100 0.45 19.04 -5.29
C PRO A 100 -0.99 19.13 -5.84
N ILE A 101 -1.69 17.98 -5.96
CA ILE A 101 -3.11 17.94 -6.38
C ILE A 101 -4.07 17.84 -5.16
N MET A 102 -3.62 18.11 -3.94
CA MET A 102 -4.49 18.03 -2.74
C MET A 102 -4.23 19.19 -1.77
N GLY A 103 -4.50 20.42 -2.22
CA GLY A 103 -4.72 21.56 -1.33
C GLY A 103 -6.19 21.65 -0.95
N ASP A 104 -6.47 21.65 0.35
CA ASP A 104 -7.69 22.20 0.98
C ASP A 104 -8.97 21.35 1.09
N PHE A 105 -8.86 20.01 1.18
CA PHE A 105 -9.94 19.19 1.76
C PHE A 105 -9.56 18.60 3.13
N VAL A 106 -9.01 19.42 4.02
CA VAL A 106 -9.00 19.11 5.45
C VAL A 106 -10.36 19.53 6.00
N ALA A 107 -11.33 18.62 5.93
CA ALA A 107 -12.55 18.77 6.72
C ALA A 107 -12.13 19.05 8.18
N PRO A 108 -12.77 20.00 8.89
CA PRO A 108 -12.42 20.27 10.28
C PRO A 108 -12.59 18.96 11.04
N LEU A 109 -11.46 18.34 11.40
CA LEU A 109 -11.43 17.13 12.20
C LEU A 109 -12.07 17.52 13.53
N SER A 110 -13.34 17.15 13.69
CA SER A 110 -14.03 17.18 14.97
C SER A 110 -13.08 16.63 16.03
N ARG A 111 -12.98 17.34 17.16
CA ARG A 111 -12.06 17.00 18.26
C ARG A 111 -12.06 15.48 18.47
N PRO A 112 -10.89 14.84 18.54
CA PRO A 112 -10.81 13.40 18.66
C PRO A 112 -11.64 12.95 19.85
N THR A 113 -12.66 12.14 19.58
CA THR A 113 -13.54 11.60 20.60
C THR A 113 -12.74 10.59 21.40
N CYS A 114 -12.66 10.83 22.71
CA CYS A 114 -12.05 9.89 23.63
C CYS A 114 -12.89 8.60 23.64
N ASN A 115 -12.24 7.46 23.88
CA ASN A 115 -12.96 6.22 24.16
C ASN A 115 -13.73 6.33 25.50
N ALA A 116 -14.49 5.30 25.86
CA ALA A 116 -15.27 5.28 27.11
C ALA A 116 -14.41 5.51 28.39
N THR A 117 -13.09 5.36 28.30
CA THR A 117 -12.13 5.60 29.39
C THR A 117 -11.44 6.96 29.31
N GLY A 118 -11.80 7.83 28.37
CA GLY A 118 -11.20 9.16 28.23
C GLY A 118 -9.84 9.15 27.52
N LEU A 119 -9.36 8.00 27.03
CA LEU A 119 -8.07 7.87 26.35
C LEU A 119 -8.24 8.05 24.84
N LEU A 120 -7.28 8.74 24.22
CA LEU A 120 -7.17 8.81 22.76
C LEU A 120 -6.87 7.43 22.19
N ASP A 121 -7.43 7.15 21.01
CA ASP A 121 -7.14 5.91 20.29
C ASP A 121 -5.63 5.79 20.02
N PRO A 122 -4.98 4.64 20.33
CA PRO A 122 -3.54 4.46 20.12
C PRO A 122 -3.11 4.67 18.66
N VAL A 123 -4.01 4.45 17.70
CA VAL A 123 -3.76 4.67 16.27
C VAL A 123 -3.29 6.10 15.98
N PHE A 124 -3.86 7.11 16.65
CA PHE A 124 -3.46 8.50 16.39
C PHE A 124 -1.99 8.74 16.73
N GLY A 125 -1.51 8.20 17.87
CA GLY A 125 -0.11 8.31 18.25
C GLY A 125 0.83 7.55 17.31
N LEU A 126 0.39 6.42 16.77
CA LEU A 126 1.16 5.64 15.79
C LEU A 126 1.23 6.31 14.41
N ILE A 127 0.15 6.94 13.95
CA ILE A 127 0.16 7.75 12.73
C ILE A 127 1.17 8.89 12.87
N GLU A 128 1.17 9.59 14.00
CA GLU A 128 2.12 10.67 14.27
C GLU A 128 3.57 10.15 14.34
N ALA A 129 3.80 9.03 15.04
CA ALA A 129 5.12 8.41 15.16
C ALA A 129 5.66 7.98 13.78
N HIS A 130 4.81 7.36 12.95
CA HIS A 130 5.18 6.99 11.59
C HIS A 130 5.51 8.21 10.73
N ARG A 131 4.65 9.25 10.73
CA ARG A 131 4.91 10.50 10.01
C ARG A 131 6.24 11.14 10.43
N ALA A 132 6.52 11.17 11.74
CA ALA A 132 7.76 11.71 12.26
C ALA A 132 8.99 10.89 11.80
N ALA A 133 8.91 9.55 11.89
CA ALA A 133 9.97 8.66 11.44
C ALA A 133 10.22 8.77 9.93
N TYR A 134 9.16 8.77 9.12
CA TYR A 134 9.24 8.98 7.68
C TYR A 134 9.88 10.33 7.34
N SER A 135 9.46 11.41 8.00
CA SER A 135 10.05 12.75 7.77
C SER A 135 11.55 12.84 8.14
N ALA A 136 12.04 11.96 9.02
CA ALA A 136 13.45 11.89 9.35
C ALA A 136 14.23 10.99 8.37
N TRP A 137 13.58 9.94 7.84
CA TRP A 137 14.17 9.02 6.88
C TRP A 137 14.26 9.59 5.46
N GLU A 138 13.21 10.28 4.99
CA GLU A 138 13.11 10.74 3.60
C GLU A 138 14.31 11.59 3.14
N PRO A 139 14.80 12.60 3.90
CA PRO A 139 15.95 13.39 3.46
C PRO A 139 17.26 12.59 3.39
N VAL A 140 17.48 11.64 4.31
CA VAL A 140 18.69 10.82 4.31
C VAL A 140 18.64 9.74 3.21
N ALA A 141 17.45 9.25 2.88
CA ALA A 141 17.23 8.37 1.74
C ALA A 141 17.50 9.10 0.42
N ALA A 142 17.06 10.36 0.29
CA ALA A 142 17.38 11.20 -0.87
C ALA A 142 18.89 11.40 -1.01
N LEU A 143 19.60 11.77 0.06
CA LEU A 143 21.07 11.89 0.04
C LEU A 143 21.78 10.59 -0.32
N TRP A 144 21.26 9.44 0.13
CA TRP A 144 21.80 8.14 -0.25
C TRP A 144 21.63 7.86 -1.75
N ASN A 145 20.46 8.19 -2.32
CA ASN A 145 20.18 8.02 -3.74
C ASN A 145 21.01 8.95 -4.63
N GLU A 146 21.36 10.13 -4.14
CA GLU A 146 22.16 11.13 -4.87
C GLU A 146 23.68 10.91 -4.76
N ALA A 147 24.15 10.19 -3.74
CA ALA A 147 25.58 10.00 -3.51
C ALA A 147 26.22 9.03 -4.52
N ASP A 148 27.43 9.36 -4.99
CA ASP A 148 28.19 8.51 -5.90
C ASP A 148 28.50 7.14 -5.28
N ILE A 149 28.11 6.07 -5.97
CA ILE A 149 28.33 4.70 -5.52
C ILE A 149 29.83 4.48 -5.29
N GLY A 150 30.17 4.00 -4.09
CA GLY A 150 31.56 3.73 -3.67
C GLY A 150 32.26 4.91 -2.99
N SER A 151 31.65 6.09 -2.94
CA SER A 151 32.17 7.22 -2.16
C SER A 151 32.01 7.00 -0.65
N ARG A 152 32.78 7.74 0.15
CA ARG A 152 32.64 7.76 1.62
C ARG A 152 31.28 8.35 2.02
N GLU A 153 30.83 9.33 1.26
CA GLU A 153 29.55 10.01 1.40
C GLU A 153 28.39 9.02 1.19
N PHE A 154 28.47 8.17 0.17
CA PHE A 154 27.50 7.08 -0.06
C PHE A 154 27.45 6.10 1.11
N ALA A 155 28.60 5.64 1.61
CA ALA A 155 28.64 4.72 2.76
C ALA A 155 28.03 5.36 4.02
N SER A 156 28.28 6.65 4.26
CA SER A 156 27.71 7.38 5.39
C SER A 156 26.21 7.62 5.24
N ALA A 157 25.75 8.02 4.05
CA ALA A 157 24.34 8.27 3.76
C ALA A 157 23.53 6.96 3.83
N ARG A 158 24.07 5.86 3.29
CA ARG A 158 23.49 4.53 3.42
C ARG A 158 23.33 4.10 4.88
N ALA A 159 24.37 4.23 5.70
CA ALA A 159 24.31 3.85 7.11
C ALA A 159 23.25 4.66 7.88
N ALA A 160 23.14 5.96 7.59
CA ALA A 160 22.09 6.80 8.15
C ALA A 160 20.70 6.37 7.65
N ALA A 161 20.51 6.21 6.34
CA ALA A 161 19.25 5.79 5.74
C ALA A 161 18.77 4.43 6.28
N GLU A 162 19.68 3.45 6.45
CA GLU A 162 19.37 2.16 7.08
C GLU A 162 18.91 2.31 8.53
N GLN A 163 19.55 3.19 9.31
CA GLN A 163 19.15 3.44 10.69
C GLN A 163 17.74 4.05 10.75
N PHE A 164 17.48 5.13 10.02
CA PHE A 164 16.18 5.81 10.03
C PHE A 164 15.08 4.96 9.38
N GLY A 165 15.42 4.19 8.34
CA GLY A 165 14.49 3.27 7.68
C GLY A 165 13.99 2.18 8.61
N ARG A 166 14.85 1.62 9.48
CA ARG A 166 14.39 0.66 10.51
C ARG A 166 13.38 1.26 11.47
N LEU A 167 13.52 2.55 11.81
CA LEU A 167 12.64 3.23 12.76
C LEU A 167 11.29 3.58 12.13
N GLU A 168 11.30 4.00 10.87
CA GLU A 168 10.10 4.17 10.07
C GLU A 168 9.36 2.84 9.92
N GLN A 169 10.07 1.77 9.57
CA GLN A 169 9.50 0.44 9.41
C GLN A 169 8.94 -0.12 10.72
N GLU A 170 9.62 0.09 11.85
CA GLU A 170 9.15 -0.27 13.20
C GLU A 170 7.82 0.45 13.49
N ALA A 171 7.73 1.76 13.22
CA ALA A 171 6.51 2.53 13.41
C ALA A 171 5.38 2.11 12.45
N PHE A 172 5.72 1.78 11.20
CA PHE A 172 4.75 1.34 10.21
C PHE A 172 4.16 -0.03 10.56
N LEU A 173 5.00 -0.99 10.94
CA LEU A 173 4.54 -2.31 11.39
C LEU A 173 3.71 -2.21 12.67
N ALA A 174 4.08 -1.33 13.60
CA ALA A 174 3.28 -1.07 14.78
C ALA A 174 1.88 -0.54 14.41
N LEU A 175 1.80 0.35 13.41
CA LEU A 175 0.53 0.86 12.89
C LEU A 175 -0.33 -0.27 12.28
N LEU A 176 0.26 -1.12 11.43
CA LEU A 176 -0.43 -2.24 10.77
C LEU A 176 -0.89 -3.33 11.74
N THR A 177 -0.23 -3.48 12.90
CA THR A 177 -0.57 -4.50 13.89
C THR A 177 -1.45 -3.98 15.03
N THR A 178 -1.72 -2.67 15.07
CA THR A 178 -2.56 -2.07 16.11
C THR A 178 -4.01 -2.00 15.68
N ARG A 179 -4.89 -2.52 16.52
CA ARG A 179 -6.34 -2.47 16.31
C ARG A 179 -6.91 -1.12 16.75
N PRO A 180 -7.64 -0.41 15.89
CA PRO A 180 -8.42 0.74 16.31
C PRO A 180 -9.45 0.35 17.37
N THR A 181 -9.57 1.16 18.42
CA THR A 181 -10.51 0.95 19.54
C THR A 181 -11.71 1.89 19.49
N THR A 182 -11.71 2.84 18.56
CA THR A 182 -12.73 3.86 18.34
C THR A 182 -13.04 4.00 16.86
N ALA A 183 -14.26 4.45 16.53
CA ALA A 183 -14.63 4.74 15.14
C ALA A 183 -13.76 5.86 14.54
N ALA A 184 -13.39 6.87 15.33
CA ALA A 184 -12.49 7.94 14.90
C ALA A 184 -11.09 7.41 14.58
N GLY A 185 -10.55 6.49 15.39
CA GLY A 185 -9.28 5.82 15.12
C GLY A 185 -9.33 4.95 13.87
N LEU A 186 -10.43 4.19 13.66
CA LEU A 186 -10.63 3.40 12.45
C LEU A 186 -10.68 4.28 11.20
N TRP A 187 -11.43 5.39 11.25
CA TRP A 187 -11.50 6.36 10.16
C TRP A 187 -10.13 6.96 9.84
N ALA A 188 -9.40 7.41 10.87
CA ALA A 188 -8.06 7.95 10.70
C ALA A 188 -7.11 6.94 10.04
N LEU A 189 -7.17 5.67 10.43
CA LEU A 189 -6.39 4.60 9.82
C LEU A 189 -6.77 4.39 8.35
N THR A 190 -8.07 4.31 8.02
CA THR A 190 -8.55 4.16 6.63
C THR A 190 -8.15 5.31 5.72
N ALA A 191 -8.11 6.53 6.24
CA ALA A 191 -7.70 7.70 5.47
C ALA A 191 -6.17 7.72 5.26
N TYR A 192 -5.40 7.24 6.24
CA TYR A 192 -3.95 7.33 6.23
C TYR A 192 -3.26 6.21 5.41
N LEU A 193 -3.71 4.97 5.56
CA LEU A 193 -3.03 3.81 4.95
C LEU A 193 -2.89 3.87 3.42
N PRO A 194 -3.92 4.27 2.63
CA PRO A 194 -3.78 4.36 1.18
C PRO A 194 -2.72 5.38 0.73
N GLU A 195 -2.53 6.46 1.49
CA GLU A 195 -1.52 7.48 1.18
C GLU A 195 -0.11 6.94 1.41
N VAL A 196 0.11 6.30 2.57
CA VAL A 196 1.44 5.85 2.96
C VAL A 196 1.90 4.62 2.17
N MET A 197 0.98 3.71 1.85
CA MET A 197 1.29 2.54 1.03
C MET A 197 1.75 2.92 -0.38
N ARG A 198 1.24 4.03 -0.93
CA ARG A 198 1.71 4.58 -2.21
C ARG A 198 3.15 5.11 -2.15
N LYS A 199 3.62 5.50 -0.97
CA LYS A 199 4.93 6.13 -0.75
C LYS A 199 6.03 5.14 -0.36
N VAL A 200 5.69 4.07 0.34
CA VAL A 200 6.67 3.28 1.12
C VAL A 200 7.02 1.92 0.51
N SER A 201 6.18 1.29 -0.33
CA SER A 201 6.26 -0.17 -0.47
C SER A 201 6.98 -0.73 -1.72
N PRO A 202 8.06 -1.52 -1.54
CA PRO A 202 8.58 -2.45 -2.55
C PRO A 202 7.84 -3.81 -2.58
N ASP A 203 7.03 -4.13 -1.57
CA ASP A 203 6.15 -5.31 -1.52
C ASP A 203 4.72 -4.90 -1.10
N PRO A 204 3.95 -4.30 -2.03
CA PRO A 204 2.67 -3.70 -1.73
C PRO A 204 1.61 -4.73 -1.33
N GLU A 205 1.75 -6.01 -1.72
CA GLU A 205 0.70 -7.01 -1.54
C GLU A 205 0.62 -7.51 -0.09
N THR A 206 1.75 -7.90 0.51
CA THR A 206 1.80 -8.35 1.91
C THR A 206 1.34 -7.25 2.87
N GLN A 207 1.77 -6.01 2.62
CA GLN A 207 1.39 -4.86 3.44
C GLN A 207 -0.07 -4.45 3.24
N ALA A 208 -0.59 -4.54 2.01
CA ALA A 208 -2.00 -4.33 1.72
C ALA A 208 -2.88 -5.31 2.49
N GLN A 209 -2.50 -6.59 2.49
CA GLN A 209 -3.25 -7.61 3.20
C GLN A 209 -3.27 -7.33 4.71
N ALA A 210 -2.12 -7.02 5.32
CA ALA A 210 -2.05 -6.66 6.75
C ALA A 210 -2.89 -5.43 7.10
N ALA A 211 -2.85 -4.39 6.26
CA ALA A 211 -3.69 -3.20 6.39
C ALA A 211 -5.19 -3.55 6.36
N LEU A 212 -5.62 -4.35 5.38
CA LEU A 212 -7.01 -4.81 5.26
C LEU A 212 -7.44 -5.63 6.48
N ASP A 213 -6.57 -6.50 6.99
CA ASP A 213 -6.84 -7.30 8.18
C ASP A 213 -7.03 -6.43 9.42
N ALA A 214 -6.17 -5.43 9.64
CA ALA A 214 -6.31 -4.50 10.76
C ALA A 214 -7.61 -3.68 10.70
N LEU A 215 -7.98 -3.21 9.50
CA LEU A 215 -9.24 -2.49 9.27
C LEU A 215 -10.46 -3.38 9.53
N ARG A 216 -10.44 -4.62 9.02
CA ARG A 216 -11.50 -5.60 9.25
C ARG A 216 -11.66 -5.92 10.74
N GLU A 217 -10.57 -6.18 11.44
CA GLU A 217 -10.60 -6.48 12.88
C GLU A 217 -11.11 -5.29 13.70
N GLY A 218 -10.68 -4.07 13.39
CA GLY A 218 -11.19 -2.86 14.02
C GLY A 218 -12.70 -2.67 13.81
N ALA A 219 -13.19 -2.90 12.59
CA ALA A 219 -14.61 -2.84 12.28
C ALA A 219 -15.43 -3.89 13.04
N VAL A 220 -14.92 -5.12 13.16
CA VAL A 220 -15.56 -6.19 13.95
C VAL A 220 -15.60 -5.82 15.42
N GLN A 221 -14.49 -5.34 15.99
CA GLN A 221 -14.39 -4.96 17.40
C GLN A 221 -15.34 -3.81 17.78
N LEU A 222 -15.54 -2.86 16.87
CA LEU A 222 -16.49 -1.76 17.03
C LEU A 222 -17.95 -2.16 16.84
N GLY A 223 -18.23 -3.44 16.55
CA GLY A 223 -19.57 -3.92 16.26
C GLY A 223 -20.14 -3.37 14.94
N LEU A 224 -19.31 -2.76 14.09
CA LEU A 224 -19.73 -2.24 12.79
C LEU A 224 -20.17 -3.39 11.88
N ALA A 225 -19.58 -4.59 12.02
CA ALA A 225 -20.06 -5.76 11.32
C ALA A 225 -21.55 -6.04 11.59
N ARG A 226 -22.01 -5.88 12.84
CA ARG A 226 -23.44 -6.01 13.18
C ARG A 226 -24.28 -4.88 12.60
N ALA A 227 -23.78 -3.65 12.63
CA ALA A 227 -24.47 -2.51 12.03
C ALA A 227 -24.59 -2.66 10.50
N VAL A 228 -23.57 -3.20 9.84
CA VAL A 228 -23.54 -3.48 8.40
C VAL A 228 -24.43 -4.67 8.04
N THR A 229 -24.49 -5.72 8.87
CA THR A 229 -25.40 -6.86 8.62
C THR A 229 -26.85 -6.59 9.01
N ALA A 230 -27.09 -5.66 9.94
CA ALA A 230 -28.43 -5.27 10.38
C ALA A 230 -29.00 -4.11 9.54
N ALA A 231 -28.14 -3.35 8.86
CA ALA A 231 -28.59 -2.52 7.76
C ALA A 231 -28.98 -3.45 6.62
N ASP A 232 -30.28 -3.59 6.38
CA ASP A 232 -30.74 -4.17 5.12
C ASP A 232 -30.04 -3.39 4.00
N PRO A 233 -29.21 -4.05 3.16
CA PRO A 233 -28.51 -3.36 2.10
C PRO A 233 -29.57 -2.64 1.27
N SER A 234 -29.33 -1.36 0.97
CA SER A 234 -30.27 -0.63 0.14
C SER A 234 -30.49 -1.41 -1.17
N PRO A 235 -31.70 -1.39 -1.76
CA PRO A 235 -31.96 -2.07 -3.01
C PRO A 235 -30.89 -1.75 -4.08
N ASP A 236 -30.43 -0.49 -4.15
CA ASP A 236 -29.34 -0.11 -5.05
C ASP A 236 -27.98 -0.73 -4.69
N ALA A 237 -27.64 -0.93 -3.41
CA ALA A 237 -26.41 -1.60 -3.03
C ALA A 237 -26.40 -3.07 -3.49
N VAL A 238 -27.53 -3.78 -3.31
CA VAL A 238 -27.70 -5.15 -3.81
C VAL A 238 -27.62 -5.18 -5.35
N LEU A 239 -28.29 -4.24 -6.00
CA LEU A 239 -28.28 -4.10 -7.46
C LEU A 239 -26.86 -3.83 -8.00
N ILE A 240 -26.14 -2.85 -7.44
CA ILE A 240 -24.78 -2.50 -7.86
C ILE A 240 -23.85 -3.71 -7.69
N GLN A 241 -23.94 -4.40 -6.54
CA GLN A 241 -23.15 -5.60 -6.28
C GLN A 241 -23.46 -6.72 -7.28
N ALA A 242 -24.73 -6.93 -7.62
CA ALA A 242 -25.14 -7.93 -8.59
C ALA A 242 -24.62 -7.59 -10.00
N CYS A 243 -24.77 -6.33 -10.43
CA CYS A 243 -24.26 -5.85 -11.70
C CYS A 243 -22.73 -5.97 -11.81
N ASP A 244 -21.98 -5.56 -10.79
CA ASP A 244 -20.51 -5.66 -10.77
C ASP A 244 -20.03 -7.12 -10.75
N GLY A 245 -20.78 -8.00 -10.09
CA GLY A 245 -20.52 -9.44 -10.12
C GLY A 245 -20.72 -10.02 -11.52
N ALA A 246 -21.82 -9.68 -12.18
CA ALA A 246 -22.12 -10.13 -13.53
C ALA A 246 -21.06 -9.64 -14.54
N VAL A 247 -20.72 -8.35 -14.50
CA VAL A 247 -19.67 -7.77 -15.36
C VAL A 247 -18.33 -8.45 -15.15
N ARG A 248 -17.92 -8.73 -13.91
CA ARG A 248 -16.65 -9.44 -13.65
C ARG A 248 -16.63 -10.85 -14.21
N ILE A 249 -17.74 -11.59 -14.11
CA ILE A 249 -17.83 -12.92 -14.73
C ILE A 249 -17.79 -12.79 -16.26
N PHE A 250 -18.40 -11.76 -16.85
CA PHE A 250 -18.26 -11.49 -18.29
C PHE A 250 -16.85 -11.18 -18.72
N ASP A 251 -16.18 -10.25 -18.05
CA ASP A 251 -14.80 -9.89 -18.35
C ASP A 251 -13.87 -11.10 -18.24
N MET A 252 -14.12 -11.95 -17.25
CA MET A 252 -13.49 -13.25 -17.12
C MET A 252 -13.76 -14.09 -18.38
N LEU A 253 -15.03 -14.40 -18.70
CA LEU A 253 -15.41 -15.24 -19.85
C LEU A 253 -14.92 -14.72 -21.22
N ASN A 254 -14.83 -13.40 -21.40
CA ASN A 254 -14.36 -12.73 -22.63
C ASN A 254 -12.82 -12.62 -22.70
N GLY A 255 -12.11 -12.93 -21.62
CA GLY A 255 -10.65 -12.99 -21.59
C GLY A 255 -10.09 -14.20 -22.37
N PRO A 256 -8.79 -14.53 -22.22
CA PRO A 256 -8.16 -15.71 -22.83
C PRO A 256 -8.62 -17.05 -22.19
N LEU A 257 -9.92 -17.18 -21.95
CA LEU A 257 -10.59 -18.30 -21.28
C LEU A 257 -11.16 -19.35 -22.23
N SER A 258 -10.67 -19.39 -23.47
CA SER A 258 -10.85 -20.53 -24.37
C SER A 258 -10.32 -21.86 -23.81
N SER A 259 -9.77 -21.86 -22.58
CA SER A 259 -9.22 -23.00 -21.86
C SER A 259 -9.99 -23.38 -20.58
N LEU A 260 -11.08 -22.70 -20.21
CA LEU A 260 -11.87 -23.14 -19.06
C LEU A 260 -12.50 -24.51 -19.36
N PRO A 261 -12.46 -25.46 -18.41
CA PRO A 261 -13.27 -26.66 -18.50
C PRO A 261 -14.75 -26.30 -18.68
N GLU A 262 -15.46 -27.08 -19.49
CA GLU A 262 -16.88 -26.83 -19.82
C GLU A 262 -17.76 -26.69 -18.57
N ASP A 263 -17.51 -27.49 -17.53
CA ASP A 263 -18.23 -27.40 -16.25
C ASP A 263 -18.03 -26.05 -15.55
N ALA A 264 -16.80 -25.50 -15.59
CA ALA A 264 -16.49 -24.21 -14.99
C ALA A 264 -17.13 -23.07 -15.77
N PHE A 265 -17.12 -23.15 -17.11
CA PHE A 265 -17.83 -22.21 -17.97
C PHE A 265 -19.34 -22.21 -17.68
N ASN A 266 -19.96 -23.38 -17.62
CA ASN A 266 -21.39 -23.54 -17.33
C ASN A 266 -21.75 -23.02 -15.92
N ALA A 267 -20.91 -23.26 -14.92
CA ALA A 267 -21.11 -22.73 -13.57
C ALA A 267 -21.03 -21.19 -13.56
N CYS A 268 -20.09 -20.60 -14.29
CA CYS A 268 -19.97 -19.15 -14.43
C CYS A 268 -21.21 -18.55 -15.11
N MET A 269 -21.68 -19.15 -16.21
CA MET A 269 -22.89 -18.72 -16.90
C MET A 269 -24.13 -18.78 -16.00
N ALA A 270 -24.33 -19.88 -15.29
CA ALA A 270 -25.45 -20.03 -14.35
C ALA A 270 -25.39 -19.03 -13.18
N GLN A 271 -24.18 -18.66 -12.73
CA GLN A 271 -24.02 -17.63 -11.71
C GLN A 271 -24.35 -16.24 -12.26
N THR A 272 -23.91 -15.92 -13.48
CA THR A 272 -24.23 -14.66 -14.15
C THR A 272 -25.72 -14.50 -14.38
N GLU A 273 -26.42 -15.56 -14.82
CA GLU A 273 -27.89 -15.56 -14.98
C GLU A 273 -28.59 -15.16 -13.68
N LYS A 274 -28.22 -15.76 -12.54
CA LYS A 274 -28.78 -15.42 -11.22
C LYS A 274 -28.52 -13.97 -10.82
N LEU A 275 -27.33 -13.44 -11.09
CA LEU A 275 -26.99 -12.04 -10.78
C LEU A 275 -27.84 -11.07 -11.61
N ILE A 276 -28.21 -11.47 -12.83
CA ILE A 276 -29.05 -10.64 -13.69
C ILE A 276 -30.52 -10.76 -13.35
N GLU A 277 -31.00 -11.93 -12.95
CA GLU A 277 -32.34 -12.04 -12.37
C GLU A 277 -32.48 -11.08 -11.19
N ILE A 278 -31.47 -11.00 -10.31
CA ILE A 278 -31.43 -10.00 -9.23
C ILE A 278 -31.47 -8.58 -9.79
N ALA A 279 -30.66 -8.26 -10.81
CA ALA A 279 -30.64 -6.93 -11.41
C ALA A 279 -31.98 -6.54 -12.08
N ILE A 280 -32.67 -7.49 -12.71
CA ILE A 280 -33.97 -7.29 -13.36
C ILE A 280 -35.04 -6.94 -12.30
N VAL A 281 -35.12 -7.72 -11.22
CA VAL A 281 -36.19 -7.56 -10.21
C VAL A 281 -35.91 -6.45 -9.20
N THR A 282 -34.66 -6.03 -9.05
CA THR A 282 -34.28 -4.98 -8.09
C THR A 282 -34.40 -3.60 -8.73
N PRO A 283 -35.28 -2.71 -8.24
CA PRO A 283 -35.46 -1.38 -8.80
C PRO A 283 -34.25 -0.49 -8.52
N ALA A 284 -33.80 0.27 -9.52
CA ALA A 284 -32.72 1.24 -9.39
C ALA A 284 -33.25 2.58 -8.87
N THR A 285 -33.08 2.87 -7.58
CA THR A 285 -33.55 4.13 -6.99
C THR A 285 -32.52 5.25 -7.06
N THR A 286 -31.23 4.91 -7.22
CA THR A 286 -30.12 5.87 -7.38
C THR A 286 -29.58 5.91 -8.81
N ARG A 287 -28.76 6.93 -9.13
CA ARG A 287 -28.12 7.05 -10.46
C ARG A 287 -27.14 5.90 -10.67
N GLU A 288 -26.46 5.49 -9.61
CA GLU A 288 -25.47 4.43 -9.60
C GLU A 288 -26.11 3.07 -9.90
N GLY A 289 -27.29 2.78 -9.34
CA GLY A 289 -28.05 1.57 -9.68
C GLY A 289 -28.42 1.49 -11.17
N LEU A 290 -28.83 2.61 -11.77
CA LEU A 290 -29.12 2.69 -13.22
C LEU A 290 -27.86 2.44 -14.06
N VAL A 291 -26.73 3.03 -13.67
CA VAL A 291 -25.44 2.81 -14.35
C VAL A 291 -25.02 1.34 -14.23
N GLY A 292 -25.26 0.69 -13.09
CA GLY A 292 -25.04 -0.73 -12.90
C GLY A 292 -25.80 -1.57 -13.94
N LYS A 293 -27.12 -1.37 -14.07
CA LYS A 293 -27.94 -2.07 -15.08
C LYS A 293 -27.45 -1.82 -16.50
N ALA A 294 -27.15 -0.56 -16.85
CA ALA A 294 -26.66 -0.20 -18.17
C ALA A 294 -25.30 -0.84 -18.51
N ARG A 295 -24.41 -0.99 -17.53
CA ARG A 295 -23.12 -1.67 -17.71
C ARG A 295 -23.29 -3.15 -18.03
N VAL A 296 -24.22 -3.82 -17.36
CA VAL A 296 -24.52 -5.23 -17.67
C VAL A 296 -25.02 -5.37 -19.10
N LEU A 297 -25.90 -4.47 -19.56
CA LEU A 297 -26.42 -4.46 -20.94
C LEU A 297 -25.34 -4.18 -22.00
N LYS A 298 -24.28 -3.45 -21.65
CA LYS A 298 -23.19 -3.14 -22.59
C LYS A 298 -22.33 -4.36 -22.91
N ASN A 299 -22.27 -5.34 -22.01
CA ASN A 299 -21.61 -6.60 -22.31
C ASN A 299 -22.52 -7.40 -23.23
N GLU A 300 -22.11 -7.57 -24.50
CA GLU A 300 -22.85 -8.34 -25.48
C GLU A 300 -23.13 -9.73 -24.91
N TRP A 301 -24.40 -9.98 -24.59
CA TRP A 301 -24.82 -11.29 -24.15
C TRP A 301 -24.67 -12.22 -25.36
N PRO A 302 -24.08 -13.41 -25.22
CA PRO A 302 -24.24 -14.44 -26.22
C PRO A 302 -25.71 -14.82 -26.21
N CYS A 303 -26.52 -14.12 -27.02
CA CYS A 303 -27.93 -14.38 -27.21
C CYS A 303 -28.06 -15.83 -27.67
N ASN A 304 -28.42 -16.72 -26.74
CA ASN A 304 -28.90 -18.02 -27.13
C ASN A 304 -30.28 -17.76 -27.74
N ASP A 305 -30.39 -17.87 -29.06
CA ASP A 305 -31.63 -17.82 -29.87
C ASP A 305 -32.62 -18.91 -29.43
N ARG A 306 -33.09 -18.86 -28.18
CA ARG A 306 -34.09 -19.77 -27.64
C ARG A 306 -35.47 -19.21 -27.96
N HIS A 307 -35.91 -19.47 -29.19
CA HIS A 307 -37.30 -19.56 -29.66
C HIS A 307 -38.36 -18.83 -28.80
N GLY A 308 -38.55 -17.54 -29.04
CA GLY A 308 -39.82 -16.84 -28.75
C GLY A 308 -40.09 -16.42 -27.31
N LYS A 309 -39.12 -16.51 -26.39
CA LYS A 309 -39.19 -15.85 -25.07
C LYS A 309 -38.23 -14.66 -25.05
N LEU A 310 -38.64 -13.57 -24.40
CA LEU A 310 -37.74 -12.45 -24.09
C LEU A 310 -36.53 -13.02 -23.32
N ASP A 311 -35.33 -12.70 -23.79
CA ASP A 311 -34.13 -13.11 -23.08
C ASP A 311 -33.87 -12.22 -21.85
N ASN A 312 -32.87 -12.56 -21.05
CA ASN A 312 -32.54 -11.79 -19.85
C ASN A 312 -32.05 -10.36 -20.20
N GLY A 313 -31.52 -10.15 -21.40
CA GLY A 313 -31.15 -8.83 -21.90
C GLY A 313 -32.38 -7.96 -22.14
N ASP A 314 -33.38 -8.49 -22.85
CA ASP A 314 -34.66 -7.82 -23.08
C ASP A 314 -35.37 -7.45 -21.78
N LEU A 315 -35.42 -8.39 -20.83
CA LEU A 315 -36.03 -8.15 -19.51
C LEU A 315 -35.27 -7.07 -18.72
N LEU A 316 -33.94 -7.03 -18.82
CA LEU A 316 -33.13 -6.01 -18.16
C LEU A 316 -33.29 -4.64 -18.83
N ILE A 317 -33.45 -4.57 -20.15
CA ILE A 317 -33.81 -3.34 -20.87
C ILE A 317 -35.16 -2.82 -20.38
N CYS A 318 -36.20 -3.68 -20.34
CA CYS A 318 -37.52 -3.29 -19.84
C CYS A 318 -37.46 -2.77 -18.40
N SER A 319 -36.69 -3.45 -17.54
CA SER A 319 -36.47 -3.04 -16.14
C SER A 319 -35.81 -1.65 -16.05
N LEU A 320 -34.76 -1.41 -16.83
CA LEU A 320 -34.07 -0.12 -16.88
C LEU A 320 -34.98 1.02 -17.36
N VAL A 321 -35.77 0.78 -18.41
CA VAL A 321 -36.74 1.76 -18.93
C VAL A 321 -37.79 2.11 -17.88
N TRP A 322 -38.30 1.10 -17.16
CA TRP A 322 -39.26 1.31 -16.08
C TRP A 322 -38.69 2.17 -14.95
N ASP A 323 -37.46 1.91 -14.54
CA ASP A 323 -36.79 2.69 -13.48
C ASP A 323 -36.53 4.14 -13.91
N LEU A 324 -36.17 4.38 -15.17
CA LEU A 324 -35.98 5.72 -15.72
C LEU A 324 -37.30 6.51 -15.73
N ALA A 325 -38.38 5.90 -16.22
CA ALA A 325 -39.70 6.53 -16.25
C ALA A 325 -40.22 6.85 -14.84
N GLY A 326 -39.96 5.97 -13.87
CA GLY A 326 -40.32 6.18 -12.46
C GLY A 326 -39.60 7.36 -11.79
N LYS A 327 -38.43 7.78 -12.29
CA LYS A 327 -37.71 8.95 -11.77
C LYS A 327 -38.24 10.26 -12.33
N GLU A 328 -38.61 10.31 -13.61
CA GLU A 328 -39.19 11.51 -14.22
C GLU A 328 -40.57 11.87 -13.61
N ALA A 329 -41.29 10.88 -13.08
CA ALA A 329 -42.58 11.07 -12.44
C ALA A 329 -42.52 11.60 -10.99
N ARG A 330 -41.34 11.68 -10.37
CA ARG A 330 -41.17 12.22 -9.01
C ARG A 330 -40.75 13.70 -9.09
N PRO A 331 -41.60 14.65 -8.66
CA PRO A 331 -41.36 16.08 -8.78
C PRO A 331 -40.21 16.59 -7.90
#